data_AF-W7AH91-F1
#
_entry.id   AF-W7AH91-F1
#
_cell.length_a   1.000
_cell.length_b   1.000
_cell.length_c   1.000
_cell.angle_alpha   90.00
_cell.angle_beta   90.00
_cell.angle_gamma   90.00
#
_symmetry.space_group_name_H-M   'P 1'
#
loop_
_entity.id
_entity.type
_entity.pdbx_description
1 polymer ?
#
loop_
_entity_poly.entity_id
_entity_poly.type
_entity_poly.pdbx_seq_one_letter_code
_entity_poly.pdbx_strand_id
1 'polypeptide(L)'
;MLISLAAATRKGYHNKLLCSLFVNNSTKQSFLKKGSLARGRSNSSCARSFSTKMEDPREFIAVYVTAPGSDVAEKISNVLLEDGLASCVNIIPGVLSLYHWKGEIARDNEVLMMIKTRKHLFSKIVDAVKANHPYEVPEVISIPIHQGSKVGSE
;
A
#
# COMPACT_ATOMS: atom_id res chain seq x y z
N MET A 1 -30.03 -23.60 -16.54
CA MET A 1 -30.57 -23.13 -15.25
C MET A 1 -29.65 -23.61 -14.14
N LEU A 2 -29.23 -22.66 -13.29
CA LEU A 2 -28.52 -22.83 -12.00
C LEU A 2 -27.03 -23.21 -12.04
N ILE A 3 -26.17 -22.18 -12.03
CA ILE A 3 -24.86 -22.24 -11.37
C ILE A 3 -24.78 -21.08 -10.36
N SER A 4 -24.82 -21.50 -9.10
CA SER A 4 -24.34 -20.89 -7.85
C SER A 4 -24.29 -19.37 -7.68
N LEU A 5 -25.28 -18.86 -6.94
CA LEU A 5 -25.16 -17.71 -6.04
C LEU A 5 -24.13 -18.03 -4.94
N ALA A 6 -23.03 -17.28 -4.88
CA ALA A 6 -22.25 -17.11 -3.66
C ALA A 6 -21.67 -15.68 -3.60
N ALA A 7 -22.55 -14.69 -3.71
CA ALA A 7 -22.25 -13.34 -3.27
C ALA A 7 -22.19 -13.34 -1.73
N ALA A 8 -21.04 -13.70 -1.18
CA ALA A 8 -20.77 -13.58 0.24
C ALA A 8 -20.58 -12.10 0.59
N THR A 9 -21.70 -11.41 0.78
CA THR A 9 -21.78 -10.18 1.55
C THR A 9 -21.19 -10.44 2.94
N ARG A 10 -19.98 -9.97 3.21
CA ARG A 10 -19.42 -9.96 4.58
C ARG A 10 -19.19 -8.54 5.04
N LYS A 11 -20.30 -8.00 5.54
CA LYS A 11 -20.42 -6.80 6.37
C LYS A 11 -19.64 -7.03 7.68
N GLY A 12 -18.65 -6.17 7.93
CA GLY A 12 -18.09 -5.78 9.23
C GLY A 12 -17.44 -6.87 10.10
N TYR A 13 -16.12 -6.78 10.26
CA TYR A 13 -15.51 -7.19 11.54
C TYR A 13 -14.17 -6.48 11.75
N HIS A 14 -14.18 -5.51 12.67
CA HIS A 14 -13.01 -4.77 13.15
C HIS A 14 -11.83 -5.70 13.46
N ASN A 15 -10.69 -5.50 12.80
CA ASN A 15 -9.45 -6.13 13.24
C ASN A 15 -8.24 -5.20 13.10
N LYS A 16 -7.96 -4.47 14.19
CA LYS A 16 -6.79 -3.60 14.38
C LYS A 16 -5.43 -4.35 14.36
N LEU A 17 -5.39 -5.69 14.28
CA LEU A 17 -4.14 -6.45 14.34
C LEU A 17 -3.49 -6.74 12.98
N LEU A 18 -4.25 -6.85 11.89
CA LEU A 18 -3.68 -7.21 10.56
C LEU A 18 -2.92 -6.06 9.91
N CYS A 19 -3.32 -4.81 10.18
CA CYS A 19 -2.63 -3.62 9.68
C CYS A 19 -1.17 -3.51 10.17
N SER A 20 -0.83 -4.19 11.26
CA SER A 20 0.51 -4.11 11.86
C SER A 20 1.54 -5.05 11.20
N LEU A 21 1.14 -6.17 10.60
CA LEU A 21 2.11 -7.18 10.18
C LEU A 21 2.74 -6.89 8.81
N PHE A 22 2.00 -6.27 7.89
CA PHE A 22 2.54 -5.86 6.59
C PHE A 22 3.40 -4.58 6.68
N VAL A 23 3.16 -3.71 7.67
CA VAL A 23 3.92 -2.46 7.88
C VAL A 23 5.11 -2.65 8.83
N ASN A 24 5.01 -3.54 9.84
CA ASN A 24 6.05 -3.64 10.88
C ASN A 24 7.22 -4.58 10.54
N ASN A 25 7.22 -5.29 9.41
CA ASN A 25 8.31 -6.22 9.09
C ASN A 25 9.50 -5.56 8.36
N SER A 26 9.43 -4.27 8.00
CA SER A 26 10.55 -3.52 7.41
C SER A 26 11.37 -2.70 8.43
N THR A 27 10.94 -2.61 9.69
CA THR A 27 11.56 -1.74 10.72
C THR A 27 12.34 -2.48 11.80
N LYS A 28 12.48 -3.81 11.73
CA LYS A 28 13.29 -4.60 12.69
C LYS A 28 14.50 -5.27 12.05
N GLN A 29 15.45 -4.45 11.58
CA GLN A 29 16.82 -4.90 11.34
C GLN A 29 17.83 -3.82 11.77
N SER A 30 17.73 -3.38 13.02
CA SER A 30 18.79 -2.61 13.68
C SER A 30 18.86 -2.96 15.17
N PHE A 31 18.96 -4.24 15.45
CA PHE A 31 19.32 -4.71 16.79
C PHE A 31 20.32 -5.85 16.65
N LEU A 32 21.59 -5.51 16.89
CA LEU A 32 22.67 -6.32 17.46
C LEU A 32 24.03 -5.82 16.95
N LYS A 33 24.67 -4.94 17.74
CA LYS A 33 26.03 -5.19 18.27
C LYS A 33 26.48 -4.06 19.20
N LYS A 34 26.56 -4.41 20.49
CA LYS A 34 27.57 -4.09 21.54
C LYS A 34 28.11 -2.66 21.56
N GLY A 35 27.96 -1.87 22.62
CA GLY A 35 28.20 -2.23 24.03
C GLY A 35 29.66 -1.91 24.39
N SER A 36 29.91 -0.68 24.86
CA SER A 36 31.15 -0.28 25.54
C SER A 36 30.81 0.75 26.62
N LEU A 37 31.24 0.47 27.84
CA LEU A 37 31.04 1.29 29.04
C LEU A 37 31.94 2.53 29.03
N ALA A 38 31.40 3.69 29.39
CA ALA A 38 32.15 4.74 30.08
C ALA A 38 31.24 5.62 30.94
N ARG A 39 31.61 5.76 32.21
CA ARG A 39 30.98 6.62 33.25
C ARG A 39 31.21 8.11 32.95
N GLY A 40 30.23 8.96 33.28
CA GLY A 40 30.45 10.40 33.46
C GLY A 40 29.17 11.21 33.66
N ARG A 41 29.05 11.89 34.80
CA ARG A 41 27.93 12.78 35.20
C ARG A 41 27.86 14.06 34.36
N SER A 42 26.64 14.54 34.07
CA SER A 42 26.12 15.88 34.44
C SER A 42 25.01 16.35 33.47
N ASN A 43 24.01 17.02 34.04
CA ASN A 43 22.86 17.61 33.34
C ASN A 43 23.31 18.69 32.35
N SER A 44 22.72 18.72 31.15
CA SER A 44 22.04 19.90 30.58
C SER A 44 21.78 19.77 29.08
N SER A 45 20.58 20.20 28.71
CA SER A 45 20.22 20.77 27.41
C SER A 45 20.04 19.84 26.20
N CYS A 46 18.92 20.10 25.52
CA CYS A 46 18.68 19.85 24.10
C CYS A 46 18.47 18.38 23.67
N ALA A 47 17.39 17.75 24.13
CA ALA A 47 16.74 16.70 23.34
C ALA A 47 15.95 17.35 22.20
N ARG A 48 16.66 17.90 21.21
CA ARG A 48 16.11 18.31 19.93
C ARG A 48 16.77 17.47 18.85
N SER A 49 16.33 16.23 18.70
CA SER A 49 16.39 15.56 17.41
C SER A 49 14.95 15.34 16.97
N PHE A 50 14.39 16.43 16.45
CA PHE A 50 13.27 16.42 15.55
C PHE A 50 13.60 15.31 14.53
N SER A 51 12.82 14.23 14.55
CA SER A 51 12.91 13.19 13.52
C SER A 51 12.56 13.87 12.21
N THR A 52 13.58 14.36 11.50
CA THR A 52 13.43 14.82 10.13
C THR A 52 12.86 13.66 9.36
N LYS A 53 11.56 13.75 9.06
CA LYS A 53 10.94 12.97 8.00
C LYS A 53 11.86 13.14 6.81
N MET A 54 12.54 12.08 6.39
CA MET A 54 13.18 12.03 5.09
C MET A 54 12.01 12.04 4.08
N GLU A 55 11.55 13.23 3.71
CA GLU A 55 10.71 13.39 2.54
C GLU A 55 11.58 13.08 1.34
N ASP A 56 11.49 11.84 0.89
CA ASP A 56 12.16 11.41 -0.32
C ASP A 56 11.66 12.29 -1.51
N PRO A 57 12.56 12.99 -2.22
CA PRO A 57 12.22 14.01 -3.22
C PRO A 57 11.67 13.43 -4.54
N ARG A 58 11.50 12.11 -4.64
CA ARG A 58 11.04 11.45 -5.86
C ARG A 58 9.60 11.84 -6.19
N GLU A 59 9.43 12.46 -7.36
CA GLU A 59 8.13 12.94 -7.83
C GLU A 59 7.20 11.78 -8.23
N PHE A 60 7.74 10.66 -8.74
CA PHE A 60 6.95 9.58 -9.34
C PHE A 60 7.01 8.28 -8.54
N ILE A 61 5.86 7.61 -8.44
CA ILE A 61 5.70 6.32 -7.76
C ILE A 61 4.86 5.36 -8.61
N ALA A 62 5.11 4.06 -8.43
CA ALA A 62 4.22 3.00 -8.85
C ALA A 62 3.44 2.51 -7.61
N VAL A 63 2.12 2.56 -7.66
CA VAL A 63 1.23 2.10 -6.60
C VAL A 63 0.64 0.76 -7.00
N TYR A 64 0.68 -0.20 -6.08
CA TYR A 64 0.07 -1.52 -6.22
C TYR A 64 -1.17 -1.61 -5.35
N VAL A 65 -2.25 -2.11 -5.95
CA VAL A 65 -3.53 -2.35 -5.28
C VAL A 65 -4.05 -3.71 -5.71
N THR A 66 -4.46 -4.56 -4.77
CA THR A 66 -5.16 -5.81 -5.07
C THR A 66 -6.68 -5.59 -5.02
N ALA A 67 -7.40 -6.23 -5.93
CA ALA A 67 -8.85 -6.18 -6.01
C ALA A 67 -9.44 -7.59 -6.25
N PRO A 68 -10.65 -7.88 -5.75
CA PRO A 68 -11.29 -9.21 -5.87
C PRO A 68 -11.66 -9.61 -7.30
N GLY A 69 -11.61 -8.70 -8.27
CA GLY A 69 -12.01 -8.98 -9.65
C GLY A 69 -11.75 -7.83 -10.61
N SER A 70 -11.87 -8.11 -11.91
CA SER A 70 -11.66 -7.14 -13.00
C SER A 70 -12.61 -5.96 -12.92
N ASP A 71 -13.90 -6.21 -12.65
CA ASP A 71 -14.92 -5.15 -12.67
C ASP A 71 -14.66 -4.09 -11.60
N VAL A 72 -14.22 -4.52 -10.41
CA VAL A 72 -13.83 -3.63 -9.32
C VAL A 72 -12.56 -2.86 -9.68
N ALA A 73 -11.57 -3.55 -10.24
CA ALA A 73 -10.31 -2.93 -10.67
C ALA A 73 -10.54 -1.88 -11.78
N GLU A 74 -11.40 -2.16 -12.76
CA GLU A 74 -11.77 -1.24 -13.84
C GLU A 74 -12.53 -0.03 -13.29
N LYS A 75 -13.51 -0.24 -12.41
CA LYS A 75 -14.23 0.85 -11.77
C LYS A 75 -13.29 1.79 -11.01
N ILE A 76 -12.39 1.25 -10.20
CA ILE A 76 -11.40 2.05 -9.46
C ILE A 76 -10.47 2.77 -10.44
N SER A 77 -10.01 2.08 -11.49
CA SER A 77 -9.13 2.67 -12.50
C SER A 77 -9.77 3.88 -13.18
N ASN A 78 -11.06 3.79 -13.55
CA ASN A 78 -11.80 4.89 -14.16
C ASN A 78 -11.87 6.11 -13.24
N VAL A 79 -12.26 5.91 -11.97
CA VAL A 79 -12.29 7.01 -10.97
C VAL A 79 -10.93 7.68 -10.83
N LEU A 80 -9.85 6.89 -10.73
CA LEU A 80 -8.50 7.44 -10.56
C LEU A 80 -8.03 8.23 -11.80
N LEU A 81 -8.42 7.81 -13.01
CA LEU A 81 -8.06 8.49 -14.25
C LEU A 81 -8.90 9.75 -14.47
N GLU A 82 -10.21 9.68 -14.23
CA GLU A 82 -11.15 10.80 -14.35
C GLU A 82 -10.82 11.94 -13.38
N ASP A 83 -10.45 11.61 -12.14
CA ASP A 83 -10.06 12.59 -11.12
C ASP A 83 -8.62 13.11 -11.29
N GLY A 84 -7.89 12.65 -12.31
CA GLY A 84 -6.50 13.03 -12.56
C GLY A 84 -5.53 12.57 -11.47
N LEU A 85 -5.91 11.54 -10.69
CA LEU A 85 -5.08 10.98 -9.62
C LEU A 85 -4.02 10.02 -10.14
N ALA A 86 -4.21 9.44 -11.33
CA ALA A 86 -3.27 8.57 -12.00
C ALA A 86 -3.11 8.96 -13.47
N SER A 87 -1.94 8.71 -14.06
CA SER A 87 -1.73 8.86 -15.50
C SER A 87 -2.00 7.58 -16.28
N CYS A 88 -1.78 6.43 -15.64
CA CYS A 88 -1.91 5.11 -16.25
C CYS A 88 -2.15 4.07 -15.15
N VAL A 89 -2.98 3.07 -15.47
CA VAL A 89 -3.21 1.89 -14.64
C VAL A 89 -3.05 0.65 -15.51
N ASN A 90 -2.27 -0.33 -15.04
CA ASN A 90 -2.26 -1.68 -15.64
C ASN A 90 -3.05 -2.61 -14.73
N ILE A 91 -3.89 -3.46 -15.33
CA ILE A 91 -4.68 -4.47 -14.62
C ILE A 91 -4.09 -5.83 -14.99
N ILE A 92 -3.61 -6.58 -13.99
CA ILE A 92 -2.95 -7.87 -14.14
C ILE A 92 -3.88 -8.96 -13.57
N PRO A 93 -4.56 -9.74 -14.42
CA PRO A 93 -5.48 -10.77 -13.96
C PRO A 93 -4.75 -12.04 -13.49
N GLY A 94 -5.48 -12.93 -12.80
CA GLY A 94 -5.00 -14.27 -12.45
C GLY A 94 -4.01 -14.31 -11.29
N VAL A 95 -4.10 -13.34 -10.36
CA VAL A 95 -3.26 -13.31 -9.17
C VAL A 95 -3.88 -14.20 -8.10
N LEU A 96 -3.08 -15.07 -7.49
CA LEU A 96 -3.50 -15.88 -6.35
C LEU A 96 -2.87 -15.29 -5.08
N SER A 97 -3.71 -14.71 -4.23
CA SER A 97 -3.29 -14.12 -2.96
C SER A 97 -3.37 -15.17 -1.85
N LEU A 98 -2.25 -15.42 -1.16
CA LEU A 98 -2.18 -16.29 0.02
C LEU A 98 -1.80 -15.47 1.25
N TYR A 99 -2.60 -15.57 2.31
CA TYR A 99 -2.38 -14.79 3.52
C TYR A 99 -2.93 -15.51 4.76
N HIS A 100 -2.49 -15.09 5.94
CA HIS A 100 -3.01 -15.62 7.20
C HIS A 100 -4.33 -14.95 7.57
N TRP A 101 -5.35 -15.76 7.80
CA TRP A 101 -6.66 -15.31 8.29
C TRP A 101 -7.18 -16.25 9.36
N LYS A 102 -7.50 -15.70 10.54
CA LYS A 102 -8.03 -16.44 11.70
C LYS A 102 -7.23 -17.71 12.07
N GLY A 103 -5.91 -17.66 11.91
CA GLY A 103 -5.02 -18.79 12.24
C GLY A 103 -4.82 -19.80 11.11
N GLU A 104 -5.49 -19.62 9.96
CA GLU A 104 -5.37 -20.49 8.79
C GLU A 104 -4.75 -19.73 7.59
N ILE A 105 -4.33 -20.47 6.56
CA ILE A 105 -3.89 -19.87 5.29
C ILE A 105 -5.11 -19.77 4.37
N ALA A 106 -5.56 -18.54 4.13
CA ALA A 106 -6.58 -18.23 3.14
C ALA A 106 -5.96 -18.11 1.74
N ARG A 107 -6.81 -18.29 0.72
CA ARG A 107 -6.46 -18.21 -0.69
C ARG A 107 -7.60 -17.53 -1.45
N ASP A 108 -7.29 -16.45 -2.15
CA ASP A 108 -8.26 -15.72 -2.98
C ASP A 108 -7.70 -15.47 -4.38
N ASN A 109 -8.56 -15.58 -5.40
CA ASN A 109 -8.23 -15.15 -6.76
C ASN A 109 -8.53 -13.67 -6.88
N GLU A 110 -7.52 -12.91 -7.28
CA GLU A 110 -7.54 -11.45 -7.31
C GLU A 110 -6.93 -10.92 -8.61
N VAL A 111 -6.98 -9.61 -8.72
CA VAL A 111 -6.40 -8.83 -9.79
C VAL A 111 -5.45 -7.81 -9.17
N LEU A 112 -4.27 -7.66 -9.75
CA LEU A 112 -3.28 -6.67 -9.30
C LEU A 112 -3.33 -5.45 -10.21
N MET A 113 -3.56 -4.29 -9.61
CA MET A 113 -3.51 -3.00 -10.27
C MET A 113 -2.12 -2.39 -10.06
N MET A 114 -1.50 -1.91 -11.13
CA MET A 114 -0.25 -1.14 -11.09
C MET A 114 -0.47 0.25 -11.65
N ILE A 115 -0.59 1.22 -10.75
CA ILE A 115 -0.96 2.61 -11.00
C ILE A 115 0.30 3.47 -11.02
N LYS A 116 0.46 4.34 -12.02
CA LYS A 116 1.60 5.28 -12.11
C LYS A 116 1.10 6.69 -11.86
N THR A 117 1.75 7.37 -10.94
CA THR A 117 1.28 8.65 -10.41
C THR A 117 2.41 9.45 -9.77
N ARG A 118 2.09 10.66 -9.31
CA ARG A 118 2.97 11.50 -8.52
C ARG A 118 2.84 11.18 -7.03
N LYS A 119 3.95 11.26 -6.30
CA LYS A 119 4.03 10.91 -4.87
C LYS A 119 3.04 11.67 -4.00
N HIS A 120 2.84 12.96 -4.25
CA HIS A 120 1.93 13.80 -3.46
C HIS A 120 0.45 13.43 -3.62
N LEU A 121 0.09 12.61 -4.62
CA LEU A 121 -1.27 12.13 -4.84
C LEU A 121 -1.57 10.82 -4.10
N PHE A 122 -0.57 10.19 -3.49
CA PHE A 122 -0.72 8.88 -2.86
C PHE A 122 -1.85 8.81 -1.83
N SER A 123 -1.97 9.82 -0.95
CA SER A 123 -3.05 9.84 0.05
C SER A 123 -4.43 9.91 -0.59
N LYS A 124 -4.60 10.72 -1.64
CA LYS A 124 -5.87 10.83 -2.39
C LYS A 124 -6.23 9.50 -3.07
N ILE A 125 -5.23 8.79 -3.61
CA ILE A 125 -5.42 7.46 -4.19
C ILE A 125 -5.89 6.47 -3.13
N VAL A 126 -5.27 6.46 -1.95
CA VAL A 126 -5.70 5.60 -0.83
C VAL A 126 -7.17 5.87 -0.48
N ASP A 127 -7.58 7.12 -0.40
CA ASP A 127 -8.96 7.51 -0.08
C ASP A 127 -9.94 7.10 -1.19
N ALA A 128 -9.59 7.34 -2.46
CA ALA A 128 -10.40 6.96 -3.62
C ALA A 128 -10.56 5.43 -3.73
N VAL A 129 -9.48 4.67 -3.49
CA VAL A 129 -9.52 3.21 -3.44
C VAL A 129 -10.44 2.76 -2.31
N LYS A 130 -10.26 3.24 -1.08
CA LYS A 130 -11.11 2.87 0.07
C LYS A 130 -12.60 3.15 -0.17
N ALA A 131 -12.93 4.25 -0.84
CA ALA A 131 -14.31 4.60 -1.14
C ALA A 131 -14.97 3.66 -2.18
N ASN A 132 -14.17 3.03 -3.04
CA ASN A 132 -14.65 2.22 -4.15
C ASN A 132 -14.36 0.72 -4.02
N HIS A 133 -13.59 0.32 -3.01
CA HIS A 133 -13.16 -1.05 -2.79
C HIS A 133 -14.14 -1.81 -1.87
N PRO A 134 -14.51 -3.07 -2.17
CA PRO A 134 -15.44 -3.84 -1.33
C PRO A 134 -14.83 -4.29 0.00
N TYR A 135 -13.50 -4.41 0.08
CA TYR A 135 -12.81 -4.74 1.33
C TYR A 135 -12.69 -3.52 2.25
N GLU A 136 -12.88 -3.74 3.55
CA GLU A 136 -12.74 -2.71 4.59
C GLU A 136 -11.30 -2.16 4.66
N VAL A 137 -10.31 -3.02 4.42
CA VAL A 137 -8.89 -2.68 4.43
C VAL A 137 -8.25 -3.17 3.12
N PRO A 138 -8.31 -2.38 2.03
CA PRO A 138 -7.64 -2.73 0.79
C PRO A 138 -6.12 -2.64 0.95
N GLU A 139 -5.37 -3.50 0.26
CA GLU A 139 -3.93 -3.37 0.13
C GLU A 139 -3.61 -2.20 -0.81
N VAL A 140 -2.84 -1.22 -0.33
CA VAL A 140 -2.35 -0.11 -1.14
C VAL A 140 -0.91 0.18 -0.74
N ILE A 141 0.04 -0.15 -1.60
CA ILE A 141 1.48 0.05 -1.36
C ILE A 141 2.12 0.81 -2.52
N SER A 142 3.22 1.51 -2.27
CA SER A 142 3.93 2.29 -3.30
C SER A 142 5.40 1.98 -3.36
N ILE A 143 5.96 1.95 -4.56
CA ILE A 143 7.39 1.81 -4.83
C ILE A 143 7.89 3.06 -5.57
N PRO A 144 9.05 3.63 -5.20
CA PRO A 144 9.61 4.78 -5.89
C PRO A 144 10.12 4.44 -7.31
N ILE A 145 9.80 5.28 -8.28
CA ILE A 145 10.33 5.19 -9.64
C ILE A 145 11.61 6.04 -9.73
N HIS A 146 12.70 5.42 -10.16
CA HIS A 146 14.02 6.08 -10.21
C HIS A 146 14.35 6.65 -11.59
N GLN A 147 13.92 5.96 -12.64
CA GLN A 147 14.23 6.27 -14.02
C GLN A 147 13.04 5.91 -14.89
N GLY A 148 12.88 6.65 -16.00
CA GLY A 148 11.88 6.42 -17.03
C GLY A 148 12.34 7.10 -18.32
N SER A 149 11.71 6.73 -19.44
CA SER A 149 11.98 7.42 -20.70
C SER A 149 11.49 8.87 -20.61
N LYS A 150 12.25 9.81 -21.16
CA LYS A 150 11.75 11.17 -21.37
C LYS A 150 10.70 11.11 -22.47
N VAL A 151 9.58 11.80 -22.26
CA VAL A 151 8.68 12.10 -23.37
C VAL A 151 9.46 13.02 -24.31
N GLY A 152 9.62 12.61 -25.57
CA GLY A 152 10.21 13.48 -26.59
C GLY A 152 9.30 14.70 -26.73
N SER A 153 9.86 15.89 -26.49
CA SER A 153 9.21 17.13 -26.88
C SER A 153 9.27 17.23 -28.40
N GLU A 154 8.12 17.07 -29.07
CA GLU A 154 7.91 17.68 -30.38
C GLU A 154 7.65 19.19 -30.22
#